data_AF-A0A0N7KRD0-F1
#
_entry.id   AF-A0A0N7KRD0-F1
#
_cell.length_a   1.000
_cell.length_b   1.000
_cell.length_c   1.000
_cell.angle_alpha   90.00
_cell.angle_beta   90.00
_cell.angle_gamma   90.00
#
_symmetry.space_group_name_H-M   'P 1'
#
loop_
_entity.id
_entity.type
_entity.pdbx_description
1 polymer ?
#
loop_
_entity_poly.entity_id
_entity_poly.type
_entity_poly.pdbx_seq_one_letter_code
_entity_poly.pdbx_strand_id
1 'polypeptide(L)'
;MPWLFVLSMNLIFFLLLEHVVAPIEVNHRRKDMTEEVRKQVYQALLARSKNGKLGKKDTRVVADQFGLHIRAVQRLWKRGKIPLANFIPVDLGSRKKGRVGRKAIPVDLEQLRNIPIKDRMTIEDVCSKLNMSKWRIQRYLKKGLLRRHSSSIKPYFTEANKKSRLKWCVDMIRRGLLVDPRFKDFF
;
A
#
# COMPACT_ATOMS: atom_id res chain seq x y z
N MET A 1 -19.45 -58.31 31.14
CA MET A 1 -20.64 -57.51 30.78
C MET A 1 -20.44 -56.02 31.12
N PRO A 2 -19.74 -55.19 30.31
CA PRO A 2 -19.72 -53.73 30.57
C PRO A 2 -19.83 -52.85 29.32
N TRP A 3 -20.77 -53.14 28.40
CA TRP A 3 -20.93 -52.35 27.16
C TRP A 3 -22.16 -51.43 27.13
N LEU A 4 -22.99 -51.40 28.19
CA LEU A 4 -24.23 -50.61 28.20
C LEU A 4 -24.10 -49.21 28.83
N PHE A 5 -22.97 -48.87 29.47
CA PHE A 5 -22.80 -47.56 30.13
C PHE A 5 -22.31 -46.44 29.21
N VAL A 6 -21.82 -46.74 28.01
CA VAL A 6 -21.21 -45.73 27.12
C VAL A 6 -22.27 -44.92 26.35
N LEU A 7 -23.50 -45.42 26.23
CA LEU A 7 -24.58 -44.74 25.50
C LEU A 7 -25.34 -43.67 26.32
N SER A 8 -25.17 -43.65 27.65
CA SER A 8 -25.81 -42.66 28.53
C SER A 8 -25.07 -41.31 28.56
N MET A 9 -23.73 -41.33 28.42
CA MET A 9 -22.91 -40.12 28.53
C MET A 9 -22.90 -39.26 27.26
N ASN A 10 -23.20 -39.85 26.09
CA ASN A 10 -23.27 -39.10 24.82
C ASN A 10 -24.60 -38.40 24.58
N LEU A 11 -25.67 -38.76 25.31
CA LEU A 11 -26.97 -38.07 25.20
C LEU A 11 -27.03 -36.81 26.08
N ILE A 12 -26.25 -36.77 27.16
CA ILE A 12 -26.18 -35.63 28.08
C ILE A 12 -25.29 -34.51 27.51
N PHE A 13 -24.32 -34.84 26.66
CA PHE A 13 -23.47 -33.84 26.00
C PHE A 13 -24.22 -33.00 24.95
N PHE A 14 -25.31 -33.54 24.37
CA PHE A 14 -26.13 -32.83 23.39
C PHE A 14 -27.18 -31.90 24.01
N LEU A 15 -27.54 -32.07 25.29
CA LEU A 15 -28.53 -31.24 25.98
C LEU A 15 -27.91 -30.07 26.77
N LEU A 16 -26.58 -29.97 26.86
CA LEU A 16 -25.90 -28.88 27.57
C LEU A 16 -25.40 -27.75 26.65
N LEU A 17 -25.73 -27.78 25.35
CA LEU A 17 -25.22 -26.86 24.33
C LEU A 17 -26.21 -25.75 23.90
N GLU A 18 -27.28 -25.53 24.69
CA GLU A 18 -28.29 -24.49 24.42
C GLU A 18 -28.15 -23.20 25.25
N HIS A 19 -27.06 -22.99 25.99
CA HIS A 19 -26.80 -21.72 26.67
C HIS A 19 -25.40 -21.16 26.37
N VAL A 20 -25.11 -20.88 25.10
CA VAL A 20 -24.04 -19.92 24.76
C VAL A 20 -24.62 -18.51 24.94
N VAL A 21 -24.54 -18.02 26.17
CA VAL A 21 -24.71 -16.60 26.48
C VAL A 21 -23.64 -15.84 25.70
N ALA A 22 -24.06 -15.13 24.66
CA ALA A 22 -23.16 -14.30 23.87
C ALA A 22 -22.49 -13.26 24.79
N PRO A 23 -21.16 -13.06 24.68
CA PRO A 23 -20.46 -12.10 25.53
C PRO A 23 -20.95 -10.68 25.23
N ILE A 24 -21.35 -9.98 26.29
CA ILE A 24 -21.77 -8.58 26.25
C ILE A 24 -20.53 -7.73 25.92
N GLU A 25 -20.37 -7.34 24.66
CA GLU A 25 -19.23 -6.51 24.24
C GLU A 25 -19.34 -5.09 24.82
N VAL A 26 -18.35 -4.75 25.66
CA VAL A 26 -18.16 -3.45 26.30
C VAL A 26 -17.83 -2.37 25.26
N ASN A 27 -18.38 -1.18 25.47
CA ASN A 27 -18.46 0.00 24.59
C ASN A 27 -17.09 0.53 24.09
N HIS A 28 -16.53 -0.10 23.06
CA HIS A 28 -15.38 0.42 22.31
C HIS A 28 -15.86 1.34 21.19
N ARG A 29 -15.18 2.50 21.01
CA ARG A 29 -15.38 3.50 19.93
C ARG A 29 -16.01 2.85 18.69
N ARG A 30 -17.29 3.17 18.40
CA ARG A 30 -18.14 2.62 17.32
C ARG A 30 -17.36 1.72 16.36
N LYS A 31 -17.24 0.43 16.69
CA LYS A 31 -16.53 -0.54 15.85
C LYS A 31 -17.17 -0.53 14.46
N ASP A 32 -16.36 -0.40 13.41
CA ASP A 32 -16.88 -0.58 12.06
C ASP A 32 -17.34 -2.03 11.91
N MET A 33 -18.52 -2.25 11.33
CA MET A 33 -19.03 -3.58 10.96
C MET A 33 -17.96 -4.37 10.19
N THR A 34 -17.61 -5.59 10.58
CA THR A 34 -16.63 -6.42 9.86
C THR A 34 -17.14 -6.83 8.48
N GLU A 35 -16.26 -7.25 7.57
CA GLU A 35 -16.67 -7.60 6.20
C GLU A 35 -17.66 -8.77 6.17
N GLU A 36 -17.46 -9.76 7.03
CA GLU A 36 -18.29 -10.94 7.20
C GLU A 36 -19.71 -10.54 7.63
N VAL A 37 -19.83 -9.65 8.62
CA VAL A 37 -21.13 -9.13 9.05
C VAL A 37 -21.81 -8.34 7.92
N ARG A 38 -21.06 -7.58 7.11
CA ARG A 38 -21.66 -6.91 5.93
C ARG A 38 -22.23 -7.94 4.94
N LYS A 39 -21.50 -9.03 4.68
CA LYS A 39 -21.97 -10.10 3.79
C LYS A 39 -23.23 -10.76 4.33
N GLN A 40 -23.27 -11.12 5.61
CA GLN A 40 -24.43 -11.73 6.25
C GLN A 40 -25.66 -10.80 6.23
N VAL A 41 -25.49 -9.51 6.56
CA VAL A 41 -26.56 -8.51 6.50
C VAL A 41 -27.09 -8.39 5.07
N TYR A 42 -26.21 -8.38 4.06
CA TYR A 42 -26.62 -8.30 2.67
C TYR A 42 -27.35 -9.56 2.18
N GLN A 43 -26.89 -10.75 2.59
CA GLN A 43 -27.58 -12.02 2.32
C GLN A 43 -28.98 -12.04 2.96
N ALA A 44 -29.12 -11.58 4.20
CA ALA A 44 -30.42 -11.46 4.87
C ALA A 44 -31.37 -10.48 4.16
N LEU A 45 -30.85 -9.39 3.60
CA LEU A 45 -31.63 -8.47 2.77
C LEU A 45 -32.05 -9.13 1.45
N LEU A 46 -31.14 -9.83 0.77
CA LEU A 46 -31.45 -10.53 -0.48
C LEU A 46 -32.56 -11.56 -0.28
N ALA A 47 -32.48 -12.37 0.78
CA ALA A 47 -33.48 -13.39 1.10
C ALA A 47 -34.88 -12.81 1.35
N ARG A 48 -34.98 -11.55 1.82
CA ARG A 48 -36.26 -10.85 2.03
C ARG A 48 -36.73 -10.07 0.80
N SER A 49 -35.83 -9.80 -0.15
CA SER A 49 -36.16 -9.00 -1.32
C SER A 49 -37.04 -9.77 -2.32
N LYS A 50 -38.07 -9.12 -2.86
CA LYS A 50 -38.92 -9.65 -3.93
C LYS A 50 -38.68 -8.79 -5.17
N ASN A 51 -38.22 -9.40 -6.27
CA ASN A 51 -37.92 -8.72 -7.54
C ASN A 51 -37.01 -7.48 -7.37
N GLY A 52 -35.97 -7.59 -6.53
CA GLY A 52 -35.02 -6.50 -6.27
C GLY A 52 -35.58 -5.33 -5.45
N LYS A 53 -36.77 -5.48 -4.86
CA LYS A 53 -37.41 -4.50 -3.96
C LYS A 53 -37.55 -5.09 -2.56
N LEU A 54 -37.27 -4.25 -1.55
CA LEU A 54 -37.50 -4.55 -0.14
C LEU A 54 -38.82 -3.92 0.30
N GLY A 55 -39.56 -4.62 1.14
CA GLY A 55 -40.73 -4.07 1.83
C GLY A 55 -40.35 -2.95 2.81
N LYS A 56 -41.35 -2.15 3.20
CA LYS A 56 -41.17 -0.96 4.06
C LYS A 56 -40.50 -1.30 5.41
N LYS A 57 -40.75 -2.49 5.96
CA LYS A 57 -40.28 -2.91 7.28
C LYS A 57 -39.03 -3.78 7.25
N ASP A 58 -38.68 -4.39 6.12
CA ASP A 58 -37.63 -5.41 6.04
C ASP A 58 -36.25 -4.89 6.49
N THR A 59 -35.92 -3.66 6.10
CA THR A 59 -34.65 -3.03 6.52
C THR A 59 -34.55 -2.82 8.02
N ARG A 60 -35.68 -2.58 8.70
CA ARG A 60 -35.73 -2.46 10.16
C ARG A 60 -35.56 -3.83 10.81
N VAL A 61 -36.27 -4.85 10.32
CA VAL A 61 -36.15 -6.22 10.84
C VAL A 61 -34.71 -6.73 10.75
N VAL A 62 -34.04 -6.52 9.62
CA VAL A 62 -32.62 -6.90 9.47
C VAL A 62 -31.71 -6.04 10.35
N ALA A 63 -31.99 -4.75 10.49
CA ALA A 63 -31.22 -3.88 11.37
C ALA A 63 -31.27 -4.37 12.83
N ASP A 64 -32.46 -4.70 13.31
CA ASP A 64 -32.69 -5.18 14.67
C ASP A 64 -32.03 -6.57 14.89
N GLN A 65 -32.10 -7.46 13.90
CA GLN A 65 -31.47 -8.80 13.95
C GLN A 65 -29.95 -8.74 14.17
N PHE A 66 -29.26 -7.75 13.58
CA PHE A 66 -27.80 -7.61 13.70
C PHE A 66 -27.38 -6.52 14.70
N GLY A 67 -28.31 -5.88 15.41
CA GLY A 67 -28.01 -4.76 16.31
C GLY A 67 -27.40 -3.54 15.60
N LEU A 68 -27.73 -3.34 14.32
CA LEU A 68 -27.15 -2.29 13.48
C LEU A 68 -28.09 -1.09 13.34
N HIS A 69 -27.53 0.11 13.19
CA HIS A 69 -28.34 1.28 12.88
C HIS A 69 -28.97 1.16 11.48
N ILE A 70 -30.27 1.46 11.34
CA ILE A 70 -31.03 1.30 10.08
C ILE A 70 -30.36 1.95 8.85
N ARG A 71 -29.74 3.14 9.02
CA ARG A 71 -28.99 3.82 7.94
C ARG A 71 -27.77 3.03 7.45
N ALA A 72 -27.18 2.15 8.25
CA ALA A 72 -26.06 1.29 7.82
C ALA A 72 -26.56 0.21 6.87
N VAL A 73 -27.64 -0.48 7.26
CA VAL A 73 -28.31 -1.51 6.46
C VAL A 73 -28.84 -0.95 5.13
N GLN A 74 -29.49 0.22 5.16
CA GLN A 74 -29.97 0.88 3.94
C GLN A 74 -28.83 1.29 2.99
N ARG A 75 -27.69 1.78 3.53
CA ARG A 75 -26.51 2.11 2.71
C ARG A 75 -25.92 0.87 2.07
N LEU A 76 -25.91 -0.25 2.79
CA LEU A 76 -25.44 -1.54 2.28
C LEU A 76 -26.33 -2.04 1.13
N TRP A 77 -27.65 -1.98 1.29
CA TRP A 77 -28.61 -2.33 0.24
C TRP A 77 -28.40 -1.49 -1.03
N LYS A 78 -28.33 -0.15 -0.88
CA LYS A 78 -28.08 0.76 -2.01
C LYS A 78 -26.77 0.44 -2.74
N ARG A 79 -25.74 0.02 -2.00
CA ARG A 79 -24.44 -0.36 -2.58
C ARG A 79 -24.56 -1.60 -3.47
N GLY A 80 -25.26 -2.63 -3.02
CA GLY A 80 -25.37 -3.89 -3.75
C GLY A 80 -26.39 -3.88 -4.89
N LYS A 81 -27.39 -3.00 -4.84
CA LYS A 81 -28.46 -2.94 -5.85
C LYS A 81 -27.96 -2.69 -7.28
N ILE A 82 -27.00 -1.78 -7.47
CA ILE A 82 -26.50 -1.41 -8.81
C ILE A 82 -25.67 -2.55 -9.42
N PRO A 83 -24.63 -3.10 -8.74
CA PRO A 83 -23.89 -4.24 -9.28
C PRO A 83 -24.79 -5.45 -9.54
N LEU A 84 -25.75 -5.73 -8.65
CA LEU A 84 -26.68 -6.85 -8.80
C LEU A 84 -27.54 -6.74 -10.07
N ALA A 85 -28.02 -5.53 -10.41
CA ALA A 85 -28.79 -5.30 -11.63
C ALA A 85 -27.95 -5.44 -12.91
N ASN A 86 -26.63 -5.20 -12.82
CA ASN A 86 -25.70 -5.26 -13.94
C ASN A 86 -24.96 -6.61 -14.05
N PHE A 87 -25.35 -7.63 -13.27
CA PHE A 87 -24.64 -8.92 -13.18
C PHE A 87 -23.16 -8.81 -12.79
N ILE A 88 -22.79 -7.77 -12.03
CA ILE A 88 -21.43 -7.54 -11.51
C ILE A 88 -21.34 -8.07 -10.07
N PRO A 89 -20.26 -8.77 -9.68
CA PRO A 89 -20.04 -9.19 -8.30
C PRO A 89 -20.18 -8.02 -7.31
N VAL A 90 -20.97 -8.23 -6.26
CA VAL A 90 -21.25 -7.19 -5.26
C VAL A 90 -20.08 -7.08 -4.27
N ASP A 91 -19.25 -6.04 -4.41
CA ASP A 91 -18.22 -5.72 -3.42
C ASP A 91 -18.80 -4.96 -2.20
N LEU A 92 -18.75 -5.62 -1.04
CA LEU A 92 -19.18 -5.07 0.26
C LEU A 92 -18.00 -4.67 1.15
N GLY A 93 -16.77 -4.68 0.63
CA GLY A 93 -15.56 -4.31 1.35
C GLY A 93 -15.58 -2.86 1.90
N SER A 94 -14.68 -2.58 2.83
CA SER A 94 -14.56 -1.23 3.38
C SER A 94 -14.06 -0.25 2.32
N ARG A 95 -14.84 0.80 2.02
CA ARG A 95 -14.42 1.91 1.14
C ARG A 95 -13.46 2.89 1.82
N LYS A 96 -13.04 2.62 3.07
CA LYS A 96 -12.07 3.48 3.76
C LYS A 96 -10.69 3.36 3.13
N LYS A 97 -10.28 2.17 2.68
CA LYS A 97 -8.96 1.94 2.06
C LYS A 97 -8.74 2.93 0.90
N GLY A 98 -7.64 3.69 0.97
CA GLY A 98 -7.28 4.73 -0.01
C GLY A 98 -8.05 6.06 0.09
N ARG A 99 -9.25 6.08 0.70
CA ARG A 99 -10.03 7.32 0.88
C ARG A 99 -9.67 8.05 2.16
N VAL A 100 -9.53 7.32 3.26
CA VAL A 100 -9.23 7.90 4.57
C VAL A 100 -7.72 8.12 4.74
N GLY A 101 -7.37 8.98 5.69
CA GLY A 101 -6.00 9.34 6.00
C GLY A 101 -5.50 10.57 5.24
N ARG A 102 -4.34 11.06 5.68
CA ARG A 102 -3.69 12.23 5.09
C ARG A 102 -3.24 11.92 3.67
N LYS A 103 -3.66 12.74 2.70
CA LYS A 103 -3.21 12.64 1.31
C LYS A 103 -1.73 13.00 1.21
N ALA A 104 -1.02 12.32 0.32
CA ALA A 104 0.36 12.66 0.03
C ALA A 104 0.42 14.04 -0.62
N ILE A 105 1.26 14.91 -0.09
CA ILE A 105 1.56 16.19 -0.73
C ILE A 105 2.57 15.87 -1.85
N PRO A 106 2.28 16.20 -3.12
CA PRO A 106 3.25 16.03 -4.19
C PRO A 106 4.46 16.91 -3.88
N VAL A 107 5.64 16.35 -4.05
CA VAL A 107 6.90 17.03 -3.76
C VAL A 107 7.54 17.31 -5.09
N ASP A 108 7.76 18.58 -5.37
CA ASP A 108 8.50 18.98 -6.55
C ASP A 108 9.99 18.66 -6.35
N LEU A 109 10.45 17.61 -7.04
CA LEU A 109 11.85 17.22 -7.07
C LEU A 109 12.56 17.78 -8.32
N GLU A 110 11.87 18.50 -9.21
CA GLU A 110 12.51 19.14 -10.36
C GLU A 110 13.49 20.23 -9.93
N GLN A 111 13.24 20.85 -8.76
CA GLN A 111 14.19 21.78 -8.14
C GLN A 111 15.58 21.17 -7.95
N LEU A 112 15.66 19.85 -7.69
CA LEU A 112 16.95 19.16 -7.63
C LEU A 112 17.67 19.19 -8.97
N ARG A 113 16.96 19.09 -10.10
CA ARG A 113 17.54 19.03 -11.43
C ARG A 113 18.25 20.33 -11.83
N ASN A 114 17.88 21.45 -11.23
CA ASN A 114 18.48 22.76 -11.48
C ASN A 114 19.75 23.03 -10.65
N ILE A 115 19.99 22.29 -9.57
CA ILE A 115 21.13 22.50 -8.67
C ILE A 115 22.43 21.94 -9.29
N PRO A 116 23.60 22.60 -9.29
CA PRO A 116 24.83 21.98 -9.83
C PRO A 116 25.19 20.64 -9.17
N ILE A 117 25.78 19.68 -9.90
CA ILE A 117 26.11 18.33 -9.36
C ILE A 117 26.95 18.41 -8.07
N LYS A 118 27.89 19.35 -8.00
CA LYS A 118 28.72 19.63 -6.83
C LYS A 118 27.93 19.93 -5.55
N ASP A 119 26.73 20.50 -5.69
CA ASP A 119 25.87 20.90 -4.58
C ASP A 119 24.83 19.82 -4.24
N ARG A 120 24.93 18.62 -4.85
CA ARG A 120 24.06 17.45 -4.59
C ARG A 120 24.82 16.27 -3.96
N MET A 121 26.01 16.54 -3.41
CA MET A 121 26.95 15.50 -2.97
C MET A 121 26.49 14.83 -1.67
N THR A 122 26.27 15.63 -0.63
CA THR A 122 25.85 15.13 0.67
C THR A 122 24.35 15.37 0.92
N ILE A 123 23.79 14.67 1.90
CA ILE A 123 22.40 14.92 2.32
C ILE A 123 22.28 16.35 2.86
N GLU A 124 23.30 16.86 3.54
CA GLU A 124 23.33 18.21 4.11
C GLU A 124 23.31 19.29 3.02
N ASP A 125 24.08 19.11 1.93
CA ASP A 125 24.05 20.03 0.78
C ASP A 125 22.66 20.08 0.15
N VAL A 126 22.04 18.91 -0.05
CA VAL A 126 20.67 18.84 -0.59
C VAL A 126 19.67 19.48 0.37
N CYS A 127 19.85 19.31 1.68
CA CYS A 127 18.97 19.94 2.68
C CYS A 127 19.06 21.45 2.65
N SER A 128 20.27 22.01 2.57
CA SER A 128 20.50 23.45 2.53
C SER A 128 19.93 24.07 1.26
N LYS A 129 20.09 23.42 0.10
CA LYS A 129 19.59 23.94 -1.18
C LYS A 129 18.07 23.84 -1.34
N LEU A 130 17.44 22.78 -0.82
CA LEU A 130 15.99 22.58 -0.94
C LEU A 130 15.20 23.13 0.26
N ASN A 131 15.87 23.70 1.26
CA ASN A 131 15.27 24.11 2.53
C ASN A 131 14.40 23.01 3.17
N MET A 132 14.90 21.77 3.15
CA MET A 132 14.21 20.60 3.67
C MET A 132 14.99 19.96 4.82
N SER A 133 14.26 19.44 5.81
CA SER A 133 14.86 18.68 6.92
C SER A 133 15.57 17.41 6.42
N LYS A 134 16.68 17.04 7.07
CA LYS A 134 17.44 15.80 6.81
C LYS A 134 16.55 14.55 6.77
N TRP A 135 15.61 14.44 7.72
CA TRP A 135 14.69 13.31 7.79
C TRP A 135 13.76 13.20 6.56
N ARG A 136 13.31 14.34 6.01
CA ARG A 136 12.47 14.37 4.81
C ARG A 136 13.23 13.84 3.59
N ILE A 137 14.48 14.27 3.39
CA ILE A 137 15.34 13.76 2.32
C ILE A 137 15.61 12.25 2.50
N GLN A 138 15.93 11.81 3.72
CA GLN A 138 16.11 10.38 4.02
C GLN A 138 14.86 9.55 3.72
N ARG A 139 13.66 10.07 4.03
CA ARG A 139 12.39 9.42 3.68
C ARG A 139 12.23 9.29 2.17
N TYR A 140 12.63 10.29 1.37
CA TYR A 140 12.56 10.21 -0.09
C TYR A 140 13.55 9.20 -0.68
N LEU A 141 14.77 9.13 -0.13
CA LEU A 141 15.73 8.07 -0.47
C LEU A 141 15.15 6.68 -0.17
N LYS A 142 14.54 6.47 1.00
CA LYS A 142 13.91 5.18 1.36
C LYS A 142 12.72 4.82 0.48
N LYS A 143 11.97 5.82 0.01
CA LYS A 143 10.85 5.62 -0.93
C LYS A 143 11.30 5.39 -2.38
N GLY A 144 12.59 5.53 -2.69
CA GLY A 144 13.11 5.41 -4.05
C GLY A 144 12.84 6.63 -4.95
N LEU A 145 12.36 7.75 -4.39
CA LEU A 145 12.12 8.98 -5.14
C LEU A 145 13.44 9.70 -5.49
N LEU A 146 14.48 9.44 -4.71
CA LEU A 146 15.83 9.94 -4.91
C LEU A 146 16.80 8.76 -4.90
N ARG A 147 17.85 8.84 -5.71
CA ARG A 147 18.94 7.86 -5.75
C ARG A 147 20.27 8.56 -5.52
N ARG A 148 21.15 7.92 -4.73
CA ARG A 148 22.54 8.37 -4.60
C ARG A 148 23.32 7.93 -5.81
N HIS A 149 24.09 8.85 -6.37
CA HIS A 149 25.08 8.56 -7.40
C HIS A 149 26.46 8.65 -6.75
N SER A 150 27.21 7.56 -6.77
CA SER A 150 28.62 7.54 -6.43
C SER A 150 29.43 7.45 -7.71
N SER A 151 30.36 8.36 -7.92
CA SER A 151 31.39 8.19 -8.95
C SER A 151 32.57 7.45 -8.34
N SER A 152 33.07 6.43 -9.03
CA SER A 152 34.29 5.73 -8.65
C SER A 152 35.52 6.49 -9.16
N ILE A 153 35.70 7.73 -8.70
CA ILE A 153 36.92 8.49 -8.99
C ILE A 153 37.82 8.38 -7.76
N LYS A 154 38.40 7.20 -7.55
CA LYS A 154 39.43 6.96 -6.55
C LYS A 154 40.48 6.02 -7.16
N PRO A 155 41.77 6.34 -7.09
CA PRO A 155 42.39 7.45 -6.36
C PRO A 155 42.24 8.83 -7.03
N TYR A 156 42.35 9.92 -6.25
CA TYR A 156 42.46 11.27 -6.80
C TYR A 156 43.70 11.37 -7.69
N PHE A 157 43.57 11.91 -8.90
CA PHE A 157 44.74 12.13 -9.75
C PHE A 157 45.62 13.21 -9.15
N THR A 158 46.82 12.84 -8.70
CA THR A 158 47.89 13.80 -8.43
C THR A 158 48.27 14.51 -9.72
N GLU A 159 48.80 15.72 -9.64
CA GLU A 159 49.29 16.46 -10.82
C GLU A 159 50.31 15.64 -11.62
N ALA A 160 51.15 14.84 -10.93
CA ALA A 160 52.08 13.91 -11.55
C ALA A 160 51.35 12.83 -12.37
N ASN A 161 50.29 12.22 -11.81
CA ASN A 161 49.49 11.22 -12.51
C ASN A 161 48.76 11.83 -13.71
N LYS A 162 48.25 13.06 -13.60
CA LYS A 162 47.63 13.78 -14.73
C LYS A 162 48.62 13.98 -15.86
N LYS A 163 49.85 14.46 -15.55
CA LYS A 163 50.93 14.64 -16.53
C LYS A 163 51.34 13.32 -17.19
N SER A 164 51.50 12.26 -16.40
CA SER A 164 51.86 10.93 -16.91
C SER A 164 50.80 10.38 -17.88
N ARG A 165 49.52 10.48 -17.51
CA ARG A 165 48.41 10.10 -18.39
C ARG A 165 48.35 10.93 -19.66
N LEU A 166 48.51 12.25 -19.56
CA LEU A 166 48.54 13.11 -20.73
C LEU A 166 49.68 12.73 -21.67
N LYS A 167 50.89 12.50 -21.13
CA LYS A 167 52.04 12.04 -21.89
C LYS A 167 51.74 10.72 -22.61
N TRP A 168 51.12 9.77 -21.93
CA TRP A 168 50.71 8.50 -22.52
C TRP A 168 49.68 8.67 -23.65
N CYS A 169 48.66 9.51 -23.45
CA CYS A 169 47.68 9.82 -24.50
C CYS A 169 48.31 10.44 -25.74
N VAL A 170 49.24 11.39 -25.55
CA VAL A 170 49.98 12.04 -26.63
C VAL A 170 50.89 11.05 -27.37
N ASP A 171 51.55 10.14 -26.64
CA ASP A 171 52.37 9.09 -27.25
C ASP A 171 51.53 8.09 -28.07
N MET A 172 50.27 7.88 -27.67
CA MET A 172 49.37 6.98 -28.37
C MET A 172 48.89 7.53 -29.72
N ILE A 173 49.17 8.78 -30.06
CA ILE A 173 48.79 9.38 -31.35
C ILE A 173 49.86 9.04 -32.41
N ARG A 174 49.46 8.37 -33.49
CA ARG A 174 50.32 8.14 -34.67
C ARG A 174 50.58 9.48 -35.37
N ARG A 175 51.83 9.93 -35.37
CA ARG A 175 52.25 11.18 -36.01
C ARG A 175 52.48 10.95 -37.51
N GLY A 176 51.40 10.89 -38.28
CA GLY A 176 51.45 10.96 -39.74
C GLY A 176 51.31 12.41 -40.20
N LEU A 177 52.24 12.91 -41.02
CA LEU A 177 52.34 14.33 -41.40
C LEU A 177 51.21 14.84 -42.32
N LEU A 178 50.30 13.99 -42.79
CA LEU A 178 49.38 14.31 -43.90
C LEU A 178 47.93 13.80 -43.72
N VAL A 179 47.57 13.17 -42.59
CA VAL A 179 46.23 12.61 -42.35
C VAL A 179 45.82 12.81 -40.88
N ASP A 180 44.50 12.88 -40.63
CA ASP A 180 43.92 13.00 -39.29
C ASP A 180 44.60 12.07 -38.27
N PRO A 181 44.90 12.57 -37.05
CA PRO A 181 45.59 11.79 -36.05
C PRO A 181 44.78 10.55 -35.66
N ARG A 182 45.36 9.38 -35.86
CA ARG A 182 44.81 8.09 -35.42
C ARG A 182 45.54 7.60 -34.18
N PHE A 183 44.81 6.98 -33.25
CA PHE A 183 45.43 6.29 -32.13
C PHE A 183 46.16 5.04 -32.61
N LYS A 184 47.26 4.69 -31.93
CA LYS A 184 47.90 3.38 -32.08
C LYS A 184 46.89 2.32 -31.63
N ASP A 185 46.89 1.19 -32.32
CA ASP A 185 46.07 0.04 -31.94
C ASP A 185 46.56 -0.49 -30.58
N PHE A 186 45.61 -0.83 -29.72
CA PHE A 186 45.92 -1.65 -28.55
C PHE A 186 45.93 -3.08 -29.06
N PHE A 187 47.11 -3.71 -29.04
CA PHE A 187 47.40 -5.08 -29.51
C PHE A 187 47.66 -5.20 -31.02
#